data_AF-A0A1B6ASF6-F1
#
_entry.id   AF-A0A1B6ASF6-F1
#
_cell.length_a   1.000
_cell.length_b   1.000
_cell.length_c   1.000
_cell.angle_alpha   90.00
_cell.angle_beta   90.00
_cell.angle_gamma   90.00
#
_symmetry.space_group_name_H-M   'P 1'
#
loop_
_entity.id
_entity.type
_entity.pdbx_description
1 polymer ?
#
loop_
_entity_poly.entity_id
_entity_poly.type
_entity_poly.pdbx_seq_one_letter_code
_entity_poly.pdbx_strand_id
1 'polypeptide(L)'
;MCRTRASTVTIPEDVDELLKKADAALDALASRAPAAALKAARRLEILAQSIGYHAAGGAYRTMETEELGTALGITADEAENLLFRYRRR
;
A
#
# COMPACT_ATOMS: atom_id res chain seq x y z
N MET A 1 -10.63 -0.96 -20.82
CA MET A 1 -9.44 -1.79 -20.50
C MET A 1 -8.38 -0.87 -19.92
N CYS A 2 -8.06 -1.00 -18.63
CA CYS A 2 -7.20 -0.06 -17.90
C CYS A 2 -5.77 -0.06 -18.42
N ARG A 3 -5.20 1.12 -18.65
CA ARG A 3 -3.80 1.32 -18.99
C ARG A 3 -3.01 1.37 -17.68
N THR A 4 -2.59 0.22 -17.15
CA THR A 4 -1.67 0.18 -16.02
C THR A 4 -0.36 0.84 -16.47
N ARG A 5 -0.03 2.01 -15.94
CA ARG A 5 1.31 2.57 -16.11
C ARG A 5 2.28 1.60 -15.41
N ALA A 6 3.34 1.18 -16.08
CA ALA A 6 4.35 0.33 -15.44
C ALA A 6 4.96 1.09 -14.26
N SER A 7 4.85 0.53 -13.05
CA SER A 7 5.57 1.03 -11.87
C SER A 7 7.06 0.89 -12.10
N THR A 8 7.83 1.95 -11.87
CA THR A 8 9.30 1.88 -11.99
C THR A 8 9.94 1.44 -10.67
N VAL A 9 9.22 1.52 -9.55
CA VAL A 9 9.65 0.99 -8.26
C VAL A 9 9.12 -0.43 -8.10
N THR A 10 10.04 -1.35 -7.80
CA THR A 10 9.73 -2.75 -7.47
C THR A 10 9.76 -2.94 -5.96
N ILE A 11 8.80 -3.68 -5.42
CA ILE A 11 8.87 -4.15 -4.04
C ILE A 11 9.95 -5.23 -3.96
N PRO A 12 10.87 -5.18 -2.98
CA PRO A 12 11.83 -6.26 -2.74
C PRO A 12 11.12 -7.63 -2.64
N GLU A 13 11.72 -8.65 -3.25
CA GLU A 13 11.09 -9.97 -3.41
C GLU A 13 10.68 -10.61 -2.08
N ASP A 14 11.51 -10.47 -1.05
CA ASP A 14 11.24 -10.97 0.31
C ASP A 14 10.00 -10.32 0.94
N VAL A 15 9.82 -9.02 0.72
CA VAL A 15 8.64 -8.27 1.18
C VAL A 15 7.40 -8.65 0.38
N ASP A 16 7.52 -8.77 -0.95
CA ASP A 16 6.42 -9.17 -1.83
C ASP A 16 5.92 -10.59 -1.50
N GLU A 17 6.84 -11.53 -1.24
CA GLU A 17 6.49 -12.86 -0.76
C GLU A 17 5.74 -12.85 0.58
N LEU A 18 6.17 -11.99 1.51
CA LEU A 18 5.50 -11.87 2.81
C LEU A 18 4.06 -11.38 2.64
N LEU A 19 3.84 -10.40 1.78
CA LEU A 19 2.50 -9.88 1.46
C LEU A 19 1.62 -10.97 0.83
N LYS A 20 2.15 -11.74 -0.12
CA LYS A 20 1.43 -12.88 -0.73
C LYS A 20 1.07 -13.96 0.29
N LYS A 21 2.00 -14.30 1.20
CA LYS A 21 1.76 -15.28 2.27
C LYS A 21 0.70 -14.77 3.25
N ALA A 22 0.71 -13.49 3.59
CA ALA A 22 -0.29 -12.87 4.45
C ALA A 22 -1.68 -12.88 3.80
N ASP A 23 -1.78 -12.53 2.52
CA ASP A 23 -3.03 -12.55 1.76
C ASP A 23 -3.68 -13.95 1.77
N ALA A 24 -2.92 -14.98 1.37
CA ALA A 24 -3.40 -16.35 1.36
C ALA A 24 -3.84 -16.85 2.76
N ALA A 25 -3.09 -16.49 3.81
CA ALA A 25 -3.43 -16.89 5.17
C ALA A 25 -4.70 -16.20 5.70
N LEU A 26 -4.93 -14.94 5.30
CA LEU A 26 -6.10 -14.16 5.71
C LEU A 26 -7.35 -14.55 4.93
N ASP A 27 -7.22 -14.89 3.65
CA ASP A 27 -8.32 -15.43 2.84
C ASP A 27 -8.80 -16.79 3.39
N ALA A 28 -7.86 -17.70 3.69
CA ALA A 28 -8.17 -18.94 4.39
C ALA A 28 -8.79 -18.70 5.77
N LEU A 29 -8.34 -17.66 6.49
CA LEU A 29 -8.95 -17.26 7.76
C LEU A 29 -10.38 -16.76 7.60
N ALA A 30 -10.68 -16.04 6.52
CA ALA A 30 -12.02 -15.52 6.25
C ALA A 30 -13.04 -16.65 6.08
N SER A 31 -12.64 -17.75 5.44
CA SER A 31 -13.50 -18.92 5.25
C SER A 31 -13.79 -19.68 6.55
N ARG A 32 -12.82 -19.76 7.48
CA ARG A 32 -12.98 -20.51 8.73
C ARG A 32 -13.47 -19.68 9.92
N ALA A 33 -13.16 -18.39 9.96
CA ALA A 33 -13.46 -17.48 11.07
C ALA A 33 -13.56 -16.02 10.61
N PRO A 34 -14.70 -15.60 10.00
CA PRO A 34 -14.86 -14.28 9.40
C PRO A 34 -14.58 -13.11 10.35
N ALA A 35 -15.04 -13.19 11.60
CA ALA A 35 -14.80 -12.13 12.59
C ALA A 35 -13.31 -11.98 12.95
N ALA A 36 -12.56 -13.09 12.98
CA ALA A 36 -11.12 -13.06 13.21
C ALA A 36 -10.36 -12.48 11.99
N ALA A 37 -10.81 -12.81 10.77
CA ALA A 37 -10.28 -12.21 9.54
C ALA A 37 -10.49 -10.70 9.50
N LEU A 38 -11.69 -10.21 9.82
CA LEU A 38 -11.95 -8.76 9.93
C LEU A 38 -11.06 -8.08 10.96
N LYS A 39 -10.83 -8.71 12.12
CA LYS A 39 -9.91 -8.20 13.14
C LYS A 39 -8.47 -8.14 12.63
N ALA A 40 -8.04 -9.12 11.85
CA ALA A 40 -6.71 -9.15 11.25
C ALA A 40 -6.56 -8.10 10.14
N ALA A 41 -7.56 -7.94 9.27
CA ALA A 41 -7.61 -6.90 8.26
C ALA A 41 -7.51 -5.50 8.90
N ARG A 42 -8.26 -5.25 9.97
CA ARG A 42 -8.18 -3.98 10.72
C ARG A 42 -6.77 -3.71 11.27
N ARG A 43 -6.05 -4.75 11.72
CA ARG A 43 -4.66 -4.62 12.16
C ARG A 43 -3.72 -4.30 11.00
N LEU A 44 -3.92 -4.91 9.83
CA LEU A 44 -3.16 -4.57 8.62
C LEU A 44 -3.39 -3.12 8.19
N GLU A 45 -4.63 -2.61 8.24
CA GLU A 45 -4.90 -1.20 7.95
C GLU A 45 -4.12 -0.25 8.87
N ILE A 46 -4.10 -0.55 10.17
CA ILE A 46 -3.36 0.25 11.17
C ILE A 46 -1.85 0.20 10.87
N LEU A 47 -1.30 -0.98 10.56
CA LEU A 47 0.10 -1.14 10.18
C LEU A 47 0.42 -0.36 8.90
N ALA A 48 -0.42 -0.47 7.87
CA ALA A 48 -0.27 0.24 6.61
C ALA A 48 -0.35 1.76 6.80
N GLN A 49 -1.22 2.26 7.68
CA GLN A 49 -1.27 3.68 8.03
C GLN A 49 0.01 4.13 8.72
N SER A 50 0.51 3.37 9.70
CA SER A 50 1.74 3.70 10.43
C SER A 50 2.95 3.75 9.50
N ILE A 51 3.16 2.71 8.68
CA ILE A 51 4.28 2.66 7.73
C ILE A 51 4.11 3.74 6.67
N GLY A 52 2.90 3.89 6.13
CA GLY A 52 2.56 4.86 5.11
C GLY A 52 2.81 6.30 5.55
N TYR A 53 2.54 6.66 6.81
CA TYR A 53 2.84 7.99 7.34
C TYR A 53 4.34 8.33 7.21
N HIS A 54 5.22 7.39 7.58
CA HIS A 54 6.67 7.57 7.46
C HIS A 54 7.12 7.61 6.01
N ALA A 55 6.63 6.68 5.18
CA ALA A 55 6.97 6.60 3.77
C ALA A 55 6.52 7.86 3.00
N ALA A 56 5.29 8.33 3.24
CA ALA A 56 4.75 9.54 2.63
C ALA A 56 5.53 10.79 3.06
N GLY A 57 5.99 10.85 4.31
CA GLY A 57 6.89 11.92 4.77
C GLY A 57 8.23 11.91 4.03
N GLY A 58 8.80 10.73 3.75
CA GLY A 58 9.99 10.57 2.93
C GLY A 58 9.75 11.01 1.49
N ALA A 59 8.77 10.40 0.82
CA ALA A 59 8.42 10.65 -0.57
C ALA A 59 8.11 12.14 -0.85
N TYR A 60 7.32 12.79 0.02
CA TYR A 60 7.00 14.21 -0.11
C TYR A 60 8.23 15.14 -0.06
N ARG A 61 9.33 14.69 0.56
CA ARG A 61 10.57 15.48 0.65
C ARG A 61 11.56 15.18 -0.48
N THR A 62 11.38 14.08 -1.20
CA THR A 62 12.37 13.57 -2.15
C THR A 62 11.91 13.60 -3.60
N MET A 63 10.61 13.66 -3.87
CA MET A 63 10.04 13.53 -5.21
C MET A 63 8.83 14.44 -5.37
N GLU A 64 8.66 14.98 -6.58
CA GLU A 64 7.43 15.68 -6.97
C GLU A 64 6.29 14.66 -7.19
N THR A 65 5.03 15.11 -7.08
CA THR A 65 3.85 14.22 -7.16
C THR A 65 3.73 13.50 -8.51
N GLU A 66 4.12 14.13 -9.61
CA GLU A 66 4.14 13.52 -10.94
C GLU A 66 5.19 12.39 -11.06
N GLU A 67 6.36 12.61 -10.47
CA GLU A 67 7.44 11.63 -10.42
C GLU A 67 7.03 10.44 -9.56
N LEU A 68 6.44 10.70 -8.40
CA LEU A 68 5.89 9.68 -7.51
C LEU A 68 4.78 8.87 -8.18
N GLY A 69 3.87 9.52 -8.90
CA GLY A 69 2.81 8.85 -9.65
C GLY A 69 3.39 7.89 -10.68
N THR A 70 4.38 8.35 -11.45
CA THR A 70 5.11 7.50 -12.42
C THR A 70 5.82 6.34 -11.71
N ALA A 71 6.48 6.62 -10.60
CA ALA A 71 7.21 5.63 -9.82
C ALA A 71 6.32 4.49 -9.30
N LEU A 72 5.09 4.82 -8.90
CA LEU A 72 4.10 3.88 -8.37
C LEU A 72 3.17 3.29 -9.44
N GLY A 73 3.27 3.74 -10.69
CA GLY A 73 2.37 3.32 -11.78
C GLY A 73 0.95 3.91 -11.70
N ILE A 74 0.77 5.02 -10.99
CA ILE A 74 -0.50 5.75 -10.81
C ILE A 74 -0.43 7.17 -11.40
N THR A 75 -1.54 7.89 -11.40
CA THR A 75 -1.58 9.31 -11.82
C THR A 75 -1.02 10.22 -10.72
N ALA A 76 -0.65 11.45 -11.09
CA ALA A 76 -0.17 12.45 -10.12
C ALA A 76 -1.25 12.78 -9.06
N ASP A 77 -2.50 12.91 -9.48
CA ASP A 77 -3.64 13.16 -8.58
C ASP A 77 -3.85 11.98 -7.60
N GLU A 78 -3.71 10.74 -8.07
CA GLU A 78 -3.77 9.56 -7.19
C GLU A 78 -2.60 9.55 -6.20
N ALA A 79 -1.39 9.94 -6.62
CA ALA A 79 -0.23 10.06 -5.76
C ALA A 79 -0.39 11.16 -4.70
N GLU A 80 -0.93 12.33 -5.08
CA GLU A 80 -1.23 13.42 -4.16
C GLU A 80 -2.27 12.99 -3.11
N ASN A 81 -3.35 12.34 -3.54
CA ASN A 81 -4.37 11.78 -2.64
C ASN A 81 -3.78 10.71 -1.71
N LEU A 82 -2.88 9.86 -2.22
CA LEU A 82 -2.20 8.83 -1.43
C LEU A 82 -1.32 9.44 -0.34
N LEU A 83 -0.52 10.46 -0.69
CA LEU A 83 0.30 11.22 0.26
C LEU A 83 -0.58 11.91 1.31
N PHE A 84 -1.64 12.60 0.88
CA PHE A 84 -2.57 13.26 1.79
C PHE A 84 -3.20 12.27 2.78
N ARG A 85 -3.68 11.13 2.28
CA ARG A 85 -4.29 10.07 3.10
C ARG A 85 -3.33 9.57 4.17
N TYR A 86 -2.07 9.32 3.82
CA TYR A 86 -1.09 8.81 4.78
C TYR A 86 -0.53 9.88 5.72
N ARG A 87 -0.55 11.15 5.34
CA ARG A 87 -0.10 12.26 6.20
C ARG A 87 -1.19 12.76 7.16
N ARG A 88 -2.46 12.44 6.91
CA ARG A 88 -3.58 12.79 7.79
C ARG A 88 -3.69 11.74 8.91
N ARG A 89 -3.30 12.13 10.12
CA ARG A 89 -3.42 11.31 11.33
C ARG A 89 -4.85 11.35 11.88
#